data_AF-A0A7S1Y631-F1
#
_entry.id   AF-A0A7S1Y631-F1
#
_cell.length_a   1.000
_cell.length_b   1.000
_cell.length_c   1.000
_cell.angle_alpha   90.00
_cell.angle_beta   90.00
_cell.angle_gamma   90.00
#
_symmetry.space_group_name_H-M   'P 1'
#
loop_
_entity.id
_entity.type
_entity.pdbx_description
1 polymer ?
#
loop_
_entity_poly.entity_id
_entity_poly.type
_entity_poly.pdbx_seq_one_letter_code
_entity_poly.pdbx_strand_id
1 'polypeptide(L)'
;LKKRRTFFQKYGFIIFRHILSEEECDEAIDDMWNLIIEQNNSVRRDDWTTWERNFTTQFGMPFNVKALFRPSLLRLRQHPRVYDAFRSILHDDEIVCGHDRWLMNRPTVLPDGTRKKEWESKHNVHLDFNPFSFFESSAEKAVRGYLSQLQYSNKNMRGFIAENNTIHQSFGLCVQGILNLQDLESYGPNKGGGGTIVVQ
;
A
#
# COMPACT_ATOMS: atom_id res chain seq x y z
N LEU A 1 -24.37 -5.59 1.65
CA LEU A 1 -23.96 -4.27 2.18
C LEU A 1 -24.01 -4.22 3.72
N LYS A 2 -25.18 -4.24 4.38
CA LYS A 2 -25.29 -4.14 5.86
C LYS A 2 -24.35 -5.05 6.65
N LYS A 3 -24.24 -6.34 6.30
CA LYS A 3 -23.35 -7.29 6.98
C LYS A 3 -21.86 -6.89 6.94
N ARG A 4 -21.40 -6.28 5.84
CA ARG A 4 -19.99 -5.85 5.66
C ARG A 4 -19.66 -4.67 6.59
N ARG A 5 -20.50 -3.64 6.58
CA ARG A 5 -20.34 -2.47 7.46
C ARG A 5 -20.44 -2.84 8.93
N THR A 6 -21.38 -3.70 9.32
CA THR A 6 -21.47 -4.18 10.72
C THR A 6 -20.21 -4.94 11.14
N PHE A 7 -19.65 -5.79 10.27
CA PHE A 7 -18.39 -6.47 10.55
C PHE A 7 -17.24 -5.46 10.72
N PHE A 8 -17.10 -4.53 9.77
CA PHE A 8 -16.07 -3.50 9.82
C PHE A 8 -16.18 -2.62 11.08
N GLN A 9 -17.39 -2.19 11.46
CA GLN A 9 -17.61 -1.42 12.68
C GLN A 9 -17.26 -2.17 13.96
N LYS A 10 -17.45 -3.50 13.97
CA LYS A 10 -17.13 -4.34 15.13
C LYS A 10 -15.63 -4.62 15.26
N TYR A 11 -14.94 -4.86 14.15
CA TYR A 11 -13.57 -5.37 14.15
C TYR A 11 -12.51 -4.36 13.69
N GLY A 12 -12.92 -3.24 13.10
CA GLY A 12 -12.02 -2.22 12.54
C GLY A 12 -11.38 -2.59 11.19
N PHE A 13 -11.71 -3.76 10.63
CA PHE A 13 -11.20 -4.22 9.33
C PHE A 13 -12.20 -5.11 8.61
N ILE A 14 -11.96 -5.33 7.31
CA ILE A 14 -12.67 -6.30 6.48
C ILE A 14 -11.74 -6.78 5.36
N ILE A 15 -11.90 -8.03 4.94
CA ILE A 15 -11.14 -8.62 3.83
C ILE A 15 -12.08 -8.87 2.66
N PHE A 16 -11.69 -8.39 1.49
CA PHE A 16 -12.33 -8.71 0.22
C PHE A 16 -11.42 -9.60 -0.60
N ARG A 17 -11.94 -10.73 -1.07
CA ARG A 17 -11.19 -11.69 -1.89
C ARG A 17 -11.59 -11.53 -3.35
N HIS A 18 -10.66 -11.88 -4.25
CA HIS A 18 -10.89 -11.86 -5.71
C HIS A 18 -11.34 -10.48 -6.22
N ILE A 19 -10.75 -9.41 -5.65
CA ILE A 19 -10.98 -8.03 -6.10
C ILE A 19 -10.24 -7.76 -7.41
N LEU A 20 -9.09 -8.40 -7.61
CA LEU A 20 -8.30 -8.37 -8.83
C LEU A 20 -8.26 -9.78 -9.44
N SER A 21 -8.08 -9.84 -10.75
CA SER A 21 -7.72 -11.06 -11.50
C SER A 21 -6.21 -11.35 -11.37
N GLU A 22 -5.79 -12.56 -11.76
CA GLU A 22 -4.37 -12.92 -11.75
C GLU A 22 -3.58 -12.05 -12.74
N GLU A 23 -4.16 -11.77 -13.91
CA GLU A 23 -3.56 -10.93 -14.94
C GLU A 23 -3.34 -9.49 -14.47
N GLU A 24 -4.31 -8.92 -13.74
CA GLU A 24 -4.19 -7.58 -13.15
C GLU A 24 -3.10 -7.52 -12.07
N CYS A 25 -2.97 -8.59 -11.28
CA CYS A 25 -1.91 -8.72 -10.29
C CYS A 25 -0.53 -8.83 -10.96
N ASP A 26 -0.40 -9.70 -11.97
CA ASP A 26 0.85 -9.91 -12.71
C ASP A 26 1.30 -8.61 -13.42
N GLU A 27 0.39 -7.87 -14.05
CA GLU A 27 0.69 -6.57 -14.68
C GLU A 27 1.23 -5.54 -13.67
N ALA A 28 0.63 -5.49 -12.47
CA ALA A 28 1.07 -4.57 -11.43
C ALA A 28 2.44 -4.95 -10.85
N ILE A 29 2.70 -6.24 -10.66
CA ILE A 29 4.00 -6.76 -10.22
C ILE A 29 5.08 -6.47 -11.27
N ASP A 30 4.77 -6.64 -12.55
CA ASP A 30 5.67 -6.28 -13.64
C ASP A 30 6.05 -4.80 -13.61
N ASP A 31 5.08 -3.91 -13.40
CA ASP A 31 5.34 -2.48 -13.29
C ASP A 31 6.16 -2.12 -12.03
N MET A 32 5.95 -2.81 -10.91
CA MET A 32 6.78 -2.67 -9.70
C MET A 32 8.23 -3.06 -9.99
N TRP A 33 8.47 -4.19 -10.66
CA TRP A 33 9.80 -4.61 -11.08
C TRP A 33 10.46 -3.62 -12.02
N ASN A 34 9.72 -3.12 -13.02
CA ASN A 34 10.23 -2.12 -13.95
C ASN A 34 10.70 -0.86 -13.20
N LEU A 35 9.92 -0.36 -12.24
CA LEU A 35 10.32 0.79 -11.43
C LEU A 35 11.61 0.54 -10.63
N ILE A 36 11.80 -0.66 -10.07
CA ILE A 36 13.02 -1.00 -9.33
C ILE A 36 14.22 -1.02 -10.26
N ILE A 37 14.09 -1.63 -11.44
CA ILE A 37 15.16 -1.74 -12.44
C ILE A 37 15.52 -0.34 -12.97
N GLU A 38 14.54 0.51 -13.22
CA GLU A 38 14.74 1.93 -13.58
C GLU A 38 15.55 2.69 -12.52
N GLN A 39 15.33 2.39 -11.23
CA GLN A 39 16.01 3.04 -10.11
C GLN A 39 17.36 2.40 -9.76
N ASN A 40 17.57 1.14 -10.12
CA ASN A 40 18.76 0.37 -9.80
C ASN A 40 19.08 -0.60 -10.93
N ASN A 41 19.93 -0.15 -11.86
CA ASN A 41 20.34 -0.92 -13.04
C ASN A 41 21.08 -2.25 -12.74
N SER A 42 21.49 -2.47 -11.48
CA SER A 42 22.14 -3.72 -11.05
C SER A 42 21.12 -4.81 -10.68
N VAL A 43 19.85 -4.45 -10.47
CA VAL A 43 18.76 -5.38 -10.17
C VAL A 43 18.39 -6.13 -11.44
N ARG A 44 18.32 -7.45 -11.36
CA ARG A 44 17.71 -8.29 -12.39
C ARG A 44 16.64 -9.18 -11.79
N ARG A 45 15.46 -9.18 -12.40
CA ARG A 45 14.28 -9.91 -11.91
C ARG A 45 14.49 -11.43 -11.91
N ASP A 46 15.22 -11.92 -12.90
CA ASP A 46 15.54 -13.32 -13.14
C ASP A 46 16.78 -13.81 -12.37
N ASP A 47 17.51 -12.92 -11.70
CA ASP A 47 18.66 -13.26 -10.88
C ASP A 47 18.29 -13.25 -9.39
N TRP A 48 18.22 -14.43 -8.78
CA TRP A 48 17.87 -14.57 -7.36
C TRP A 48 18.87 -13.87 -6.42
N THR A 49 20.12 -13.72 -6.83
CA THR A 49 21.14 -13.03 -6.03
C THR A 49 20.86 -11.53 -5.92
N THR A 50 19.99 -10.97 -6.77
CA THR A 50 19.52 -9.58 -6.67
C THR A 50 18.90 -9.29 -5.30
N TRP A 51 18.20 -10.26 -4.70
CA TRP A 51 17.62 -10.08 -3.37
C TRP A 51 18.67 -9.82 -2.31
N GLU A 52 19.84 -10.48 -2.37
CA GLU A 52 20.93 -10.33 -1.39
C GLU A 52 21.45 -8.88 -1.28
N ARG A 53 21.30 -8.08 -2.34
CA ARG A 53 21.77 -6.69 -2.39
C ARG A 53 20.87 -5.71 -1.64
N ASN A 54 19.70 -6.16 -1.19
CA ASN A 54 18.70 -5.38 -0.47
C ASN A 54 18.37 -4.03 -1.13
N PHE A 55 17.59 -4.06 -2.21
CA PHE A 55 17.14 -2.87 -2.95
C PHE A 55 15.84 -2.26 -2.39
N THR A 56 15.31 -2.82 -1.30
CA THR A 56 14.15 -2.30 -0.55
C THR A 56 14.54 -1.99 0.90
N THR A 57 13.71 -1.20 1.57
CA THR A 57 13.81 -0.94 3.01
C THR A 57 13.22 -2.11 3.82
N GLN A 58 13.26 -2.00 5.17
CA GLN A 58 12.85 -3.05 6.11
C GLN A 58 11.38 -3.55 5.99
N PHE A 59 10.52 -2.83 5.25
CA PHE A 59 9.12 -3.22 5.03
C PHE A 59 8.80 -3.38 3.53
N GLY A 60 9.80 -3.65 2.71
CA GLY A 60 9.62 -3.82 1.27
C GLY A 60 9.36 -2.51 0.51
N MET A 61 9.38 -1.34 1.16
CA MET A 61 9.29 -0.07 0.43
C MET A 61 10.58 0.12 -0.39
N PRO A 62 10.51 0.44 -1.68
CA PRO A 62 11.72 0.78 -2.44
C PRO A 62 12.39 2.05 -1.90
N PHE A 63 13.64 2.26 -2.29
CA PHE A 63 14.37 3.47 -1.91
C PHE A 63 13.79 4.73 -2.59
N ASN A 64 13.82 5.86 -1.88
CA ASN A 64 13.36 7.16 -2.38
C ASN A 64 11.90 7.24 -2.85
N VAL A 65 11.03 6.33 -2.37
CA VAL A 65 9.65 6.27 -2.87
C VAL A 65 8.81 7.39 -2.27
N LYS A 66 8.31 8.23 -3.18
CA LYS A 66 7.25 9.22 -2.94
C LYS A 66 5.92 8.63 -3.43
N ALA A 67 4.81 9.36 -3.35
CA ALA A 67 3.57 8.88 -3.96
C ALA A 67 3.78 8.56 -5.45
N LEU A 68 3.20 7.46 -5.92
CA LEU A 68 3.46 6.91 -7.24
C LEU A 68 2.24 7.03 -8.16
N PHE A 69 2.50 7.51 -9.37
CA PHE A 69 1.51 7.80 -10.41
C PHE A 69 1.81 7.01 -11.69
N ARG A 70 2.02 5.69 -11.54
CA ARG A 70 2.24 4.81 -12.69
C ARG A 70 0.91 4.29 -13.24
N PRO A 71 0.75 4.10 -14.56
CA PRO A 71 -0.53 3.74 -15.16
C PRO A 71 -1.19 2.49 -14.56
N SER A 72 -0.44 1.42 -14.29
CA SER A 72 -0.99 0.19 -13.69
C SER A 72 -1.50 0.44 -12.26
N LEU A 73 -0.73 1.16 -11.43
CA LEU A 73 -1.13 1.52 -10.06
C LEU A 73 -2.37 2.43 -10.06
N LEU A 74 -2.45 3.36 -11.00
CA LEU A 74 -3.62 4.24 -11.14
C LEU A 74 -4.87 3.45 -11.57
N ARG A 75 -4.72 2.50 -12.50
CA ARG A 75 -5.82 1.59 -12.88
C ARG A 75 -6.32 0.78 -11.68
N LEU A 76 -5.43 0.26 -10.85
CA LEU A 76 -5.82 -0.48 -9.65
C LEU A 76 -6.56 0.38 -8.62
N ARG A 77 -6.14 1.62 -8.42
CA ARG A 77 -6.85 2.58 -7.54
C ARG A 77 -8.24 2.95 -8.07
N GLN A 78 -8.40 2.99 -9.39
CA GLN A 78 -9.67 3.29 -10.06
C GLN A 78 -10.49 2.02 -10.37
N HIS A 79 -10.03 0.85 -9.93
CA HIS A 79 -10.64 -0.41 -10.31
C HIS A 79 -12.08 -0.51 -9.74
N PRO A 80 -13.12 -0.82 -10.55
CA PRO A 80 -14.51 -0.80 -10.10
C PRO A 80 -14.80 -1.66 -8.86
N ARG A 81 -14.23 -2.87 -8.78
CA ARG A 81 -14.37 -3.75 -7.61
C ARG A 81 -13.68 -3.18 -6.35
N VAL A 82 -12.62 -2.39 -6.51
CA VAL A 82 -11.94 -1.71 -5.39
C VAL A 82 -12.86 -0.58 -4.90
N TYR A 83 -13.34 0.27 -5.81
CA TYR A 83 -14.32 1.30 -5.49
C TYR A 83 -15.56 0.73 -4.79
N ASP A 84 -16.16 -0.36 -5.30
CA ASP A 84 -17.31 -1.02 -4.68
C ASP A 84 -17.02 -1.55 -3.27
N ALA A 85 -15.79 -2.01 -3.02
CA ALA A 85 -15.36 -2.43 -1.70
C ALA A 85 -15.40 -1.25 -0.72
N PHE A 86 -14.75 -0.13 -1.07
CA PHE A 86 -14.74 1.10 -0.26
C PHE A 86 -16.15 1.70 -0.10
N ARG A 87 -16.91 1.83 -1.19
CA ARG A 87 -18.31 2.28 -1.19
C ARG A 87 -19.19 1.45 -0.27
N SER A 88 -18.97 0.14 -0.22
CA SER A 88 -19.74 -0.73 0.68
C SER A 88 -19.47 -0.52 2.17
N ILE A 89 -18.37 0.17 2.53
CA ILE A 89 -17.98 0.50 3.90
C ILE A 89 -18.32 1.95 4.23
N LEU A 90 -17.89 2.88 3.36
CA LEU A 90 -18.12 4.32 3.52
C LEU A 90 -19.61 4.68 3.39
N HIS A 91 -20.37 3.92 2.59
CA HIS A 91 -21.74 4.26 2.17
C HIS A 91 -21.81 5.65 1.51
N ASP A 92 -20.79 5.96 0.72
CA ASP A 92 -20.66 7.20 -0.04
C ASP A 92 -20.33 6.84 -1.50
N ASP A 93 -20.84 7.66 -2.42
CA ASP A 93 -20.61 7.51 -3.84
C ASP A 93 -19.48 8.47 -4.30
N GLU A 94 -19.20 9.52 -3.54
CA GLU A 94 -18.17 10.52 -3.80
C GLU A 94 -16.89 10.19 -3.02
N ILE A 95 -16.23 9.10 -3.42
CA ILE A 95 -15.00 8.62 -2.79
C ILE A 95 -13.78 9.22 -3.49
N VAL A 96 -12.98 9.96 -2.73
CA VAL A 96 -11.66 10.44 -3.18
C VAL A 96 -10.62 9.40 -2.80
N CYS A 97 -9.80 8.98 -3.77
CA CYS A 97 -8.71 8.05 -3.53
C CYS A 97 -7.42 8.81 -3.20
N GLY A 98 -6.82 8.48 -2.06
CA GLY A 98 -5.48 8.90 -1.66
C GLY A 98 -4.40 8.21 -2.50
N HIS A 99 -3.32 8.93 -2.76
CA HIS A 99 -2.16 8.39 -3.48
C HIS A 99 -1.03 8.07 -2.51
N ASP A 100 -0.58 6.82 -2.52
CA ASP A 100 0.55 6.37 -1.70
C ASP A 100 1.50 5.50 -2.55
N ARG A 101 2.20 4.60 -1.88
CA ARG A 101 3.31 3.80 -2.37
C ARG A 101 2.86 2.36 -2.57
N TRP A 102 3.81 1.53 -2.99
CA TRP A 102 3.68 0.08 -2.97
C TRP A 102 4.82 -0.52 -2.14
N LEU A 103 4.63 -1.76 -1.70
CA LEU A 103 5.61 -2.56 -0.97
C LEU A 103 5.90 -3.82 -1.77
N MET A 104 7.18 -4.20 -1.87
CA MET A 104 7.58 -5.52 -2.35
C MET A 104 8.48 -6.18 -1.32
N ASN A 105 7.95 -7.22 -0.69
CA ASN A 105 8.65 -7.95 0.34
C ASN A 105 9.61 -8.97 -0.29
N ARG A 106 10.71 -9.23 0.41
CA ARG A 106 11.68 -10.25 -0.01
C ARG A 106 11.07 -11.65 0.14
N PRO A 107 11.35 -12.57 -0.80
CA PRO A 107 10.91 -13.96 -0.69
C PRO A 107 11.68 -14.67 0.43
N THR A 108 10.99 -15.17 1.45
CA THR A 108 11.63 -15.78 2.62
C THR A 108 12.03 -17.23 2.40
N VAL A 109 11.57 -17.85 1.32
CA VAL A 109 11.92 -19.21 0.89
C VAL A 109 12.59 -19.13 -0.49
N LEU A 110 13.79 -19.67 -0.60
CA LEU A 110 14.58 -19.67 -1.84
C LEU A 110 14.18 -20.84 -2.77
N PRO A 111 14.60 -20.80 -4.06
CA PRO A 111 14.39 -21.88 -5.01
C PRO A 111 14.81 -23.27 -4.54
N ASP A 112 15.86 -23.36 -3.71
CA ASP A 112 16.37 -24.62 -3.15
C ASP A 112 15.62 -25.07 -1.87
N GLY A 113 14.60 -24.33 -1.45
CA GLY A 113 13.83 -24.57 -0.23
C GLY A 113 14.43 -23.96 1.04
N THR A 114 15.61 -23.32 0.95
CA THR A 114 16.24 -22.66 2.11
C THR A 114 15.37 -21.50 2.60
N ARG A 115 15.14 -21.41 3.91
CA ARG A 115 14.43 -20.27 4.53
C ARG A 115 15.41 -19.19 5.00
N LYS A 116 15.25 -17.96 4.52
CA LYS A 116 16.01 -16.76 4.93
C LYS A 116 15.20 -15.96 5.95
N LYS A 117 15.32 -16.32 7.22
CA LYS A 117 14.57 -15.67 8.32
C LYS A 117 14.89 -14.18 8.44
N GLU A 118 16.12 -13.79 8.13
CA GLU A 118 16.58 -12.41 8.14
C GLU A 118 15.95 -11.54 7.04
N TRP A 119 15.21 -12.15 6.09
CA TRP A 119 14.43 -11.43 5.06
C TRP A 119 12.96 -11.24 5.45
N GLU A 120 12.53 -11.82 6.57
CA GLU A 120 11.17 -11.63 7.07
C GLU A 120 10.95 -10.17 7.46
N SER A 121 9.83 -9.61 7.00
CA SER A 121 9.39 -8.29 7.44
C SER A 121 9.20 -8.30 8.95
N LYS A 122 9.80 -7.33 9.64
CA LYS A 122 9.72 -7.25 11.10
C LYS A 122 8.28 -7.08 11.55
N HIS A 123 7.88 -7.80 12.59
CA HIS A 123 6.61 -7.59 13.24
C HIS A 123 6.59 -6.18 13.88
N ASN A 124 5.68 -5.34 13.40
CA ASN A 124 5.48 -4.00 13.94
C ASN A 124 3.99 -3.66 13.97
N VAL A 125 3.37 -3.84 15.13
CA VAL A 125 1.99 -3.40 15.35
C VAL A 125 2.02 -1.89 15.56
N HIS A 126 1.39 -1.15 14.65
CA HIS A 126 1.33 0.30 14.70
C HIS A 126 -0.03 0.81 14.22
N LEU A 127 -0.29 2.08 14.50
CA LEU A 127 -1.38 2.84 13.90
C LEU A 127 -0.77 3.78 12.86
N ASP A 128 -1.44 3.93 11.72
CA ASP A 128 -0.99 4.82 10.64
C ASP A 128 -1.18 6.32 10.95
N PHE A 129 -1.85 6.63 12.06
CA PHE A 129 -2.10 7.99 12.51
C PHE A 129 -1.82 8.16 14.01
N ASN A 130 -1.69 9.41 14.46
CA ASN A 130 -1.56 9.73 15.88
C ASN A 130 -2.94 9.70 16.57
N PRO A 131 -3.22 8.73 17.46
CA PRO A 131 -4.53 8.60 18.08
C PRO A 131 -4.88 9.76 19.02
N PHE A 132 -3.89 10.42 19.63
CA PHE A 132 -4.14 11.55 20.53
C PHE A 132 -4.67 12.75 19.77
N SER A 133 -3.97 13.15 18.70
CA SER A 133 -4.39 14.26 17.86
C SER A 133 -5.70 13.98 17.12
N PHE A 134 -6.05 12.72 16.87
CA PHE A 134 -7.29 12.36 16.17
C PHE A 134 -8.56 12.71 16.97
N PHE A 135 -8.54 12.53 18.29
CA PHE A 135 -9.68 12.77 19.17
C PHE A 135 -9.66 14.14 19.85
N GLU A 136 -8.55 14.87 19.80
CA GLU A 136 -8.40 16.14 20.49
C GLU A 136 -9.04 17.28 19.68
N SER A 137 -10.18 17.81 20.16
CA SER A 137 -10.89 18.90 19.47
C SER A 137 -10.04 20.15 19.26
N SER A 138 -9.06 20.41 20.13
CA SER A 138 -8.11 21.54 19.99
C SER A 138 -7.19 21.38 18.77
N ALA A 139 -6.94 20.13 18.34
CA ALA A 139 -6.04 19.79 17.26
C ALA A 139 -6.66 20.02 15.88
N GLU A 140 -8.00 20.06 15.75
CA GLU A 140 -8.67 20.19 14.45
C GLU A 140 -8.12 21.34 13.61
N LYS A 141 -8.01 22.54 14.21
CA LYS A 141 -7.53 23.74 13.52
C LYS A 141 -6.08 23.57 13.06
N ALA A 142 -5.24 22.91 13.87
CA ALA A 142 -3.85 22.65 13.53
C ALA A 142 -3.75 21.62 12.39
N VAL A 143 -4.52 20.54 12.43
CA VAL A 143 -4.59 19.51 11.38
C VAL A 143 -5.03 20.14 10.05
N ARG A 144 -6.14 20.89 10.04
CA ARG A 144 -6.61 21.59 8.83
C ARG A 144 -5.62 22.63 8.33
N GLY A 145 -4.97 23.35 9.24
CA GLY A 145 -3.93 24.33 8.91
C GLY A 145 -2.68 23.69 8.31
N TYR A 146 -2.31 22.50 8.74
CA TYR A 146 -1.23 21.73 8.14
C TYR A 146 -1.61 21.21 6.74
N LEU A 147 -2.80 20.60 6.61
CA LEU A 147 -3.30 20.08 5.33
C LEU A 147 -3.38 21.19 4.26
N SER A 148 -3.82 22.40 4.61
CA SER A 148 -3.91 23.52 3.66
C SER A 148 -2.55 24.04 3.17
N GLN A 149 -1.46 23.67 3.83
CA GLN A 149 -0.09 24.03 3.46
C GLN A 149 0.61 22.91 2.67
N LEU A 150 -0.03 21.75 2.49
CA LEU A 150 0.55 20.66 1.72
C LEU A 150 0.77 21.10 0.26
N GLN A 151 1.91 20.68 -0.28
CA GLN A 151 2.28 20.94 -1.66
C GLN A 151 2.34 19.63 -2.43
N TYR A 152 1.72 19.63 -3.61
CA TYR A 152 1.67 18.48 -4.53
C TYR A 152 2.43 18.86 -5.80
N SER A 153 3.73 18.56 -5.84
CA SER A 153 4.57 18.89 -7.00
C SER A 153 5.53 17.75 -7.31
N ASN A 154 6.00 17.65 -8.55
CA ASN A 154 6.96 16.61 -8.95
C ASN A 154 8.22 16.58 -8.08
N LYS A 155 8.59 17.73 -7.50
CA LYS A 155 9.70 17.84 -6.55
C LYS A 155 9.32 17.35 -5.15
N ASN A 156 8.09 17.60 -4.71
CA ASN A 156 7.54 17.21 -3.41
C ASN A 156 6.24 16.38 -3.56
N MET A 157 6.41 15.07 -3.75
CA MET A 157 5.31 14.08 -3.78
C MET A 157 5.03 13.46 -2.39
N ARG A 158 5.65 14.00 -1.32
CA ARG A 158 5.36 13.57 0.05
C ARG A 158 4.06 14.15 0.58
N GLY A 159 3.55 15.22 -0.02
CA GLY A 159 2.27 15.84 0.35
C GLY A 159 1.12 14.83 0.30
N PHE A 160 1.04 14.01 -0.74
CA PHE A 160 0.04 12.94 -0.85
C PHE A 160 0.11 11.93 0.31
N ILE A 161 1.31 11.47 0.65
CA ILE A 161 1.48 10.51 1.76
C ILE A 161 1.14 11.20 3.11
N ALA A 162 1.54 12.45 3.29
CA ALA A 162 1.25 13.20 4.50
C ALA A 162 -0.25 13.44 4.68
N GLU A 163 -0.97 13.75 3.60
CA GLU A 163 -2.43 13.91 3.59
C GLU A 163 -3.12 12.66 4.12
N ASN A 164 -2.74 11.48 3.61
CA ASN A 164 -3.38 10.22 3.99
C ASN A 164 -3.19 9.86 5.47
N ASN A 165 -2.06 10.26 6.07
CA ASN A 165 -1.74 9.98 7.48
C ASN A 165 -2.16 11.11 8.44
N THR A 166 -2.65 12.23 7.92
CA THR A 166 -3.05 13.40 8.72
C THR A 166 -4.57 13.48 8.80
N ILE A 167 -5.13 12.69 9.72
CA ILE A 167 -6.58 12.56 9.91
C ILE A 167 -7.05 13.10 11.27
N HIS A 168 -8.30 13.53 11.33
CA HIS A 168 -8.99 13.96 12.55
C HIS A 168 -10.43 13.46 12.54
N GLN A 169 -11.01 13.19 13.72
CA GLN A 169 -12.38 12.63 13.83
C GLN A 169 -13.45 13.46 13.13
N SER A 170 -13.25 14.78 13.02
CA SER A 170 -14.20 15.68 12.35
C SER A 170 -14.28 15.50 10.83
N PHE A 171 -13.36 14.72 10.23
CA PHE A 171 -13.39 14.40 8.80
C PHE A 171 -14.35 13.25 8.50
N GLY A 172 -14.91 12.62 9.53
CA GLY A 172 -15.76 11.44 9.39
C GLY A 172 -14.95 10.17 9.28
N LEU A 173 -15.52 9.15 8.63
CA LEU A 173 -14.88 7.85 8.47
C LEU A 173 -13.86 7.89 7.32
N CYS A 174 -12.58 7.83 7.64
CA CYS A 174 -11.52 7.55 6.67
C CYS A 174 -11.20 6.04 6.68
N VAL A 175 -11.02 5.45 5.51
CA VAL A 175 -10.71 4.01 5.36
C VAL A 175 -9.43 3.87 4.57
N GLN A 176 -8.52 3.04 5.07
CA GLN A 176 -7.33 2.62 4.34
C GLN A 176 -7.45 1.15 3.97
N GLY A 177 -6.96 0.81 2.78
CA GLY A 177 -6.91 -0.52 2.22
C GLY A 177 -5.50 -0.89 1.74
N ILE A 178 -5.26 -2.19 1.71
CA ILE A 178 -4.07 -2.77 1.09
C ILE A 178 -4.56 -3.77 0.05
N LEU A 179 -4.16 -3.56 -1.20
CA LEU A 179 -4.33 -4.55 -2.25
C LEU A 179 -3.15 -5.51 -2.16
N ASN A 180 -3.45 -6.75 -1.79
CA ASN A 180 -2.47 -7.84 -1.82
C ASN A 180 -2.45 -8.42 -3.24
N LEU A 181 -1.35 -8.22 -3.96
CA LEU A 181 -1.21 -8.69 -5.34
C LEU A 181 -0.77 -10.15 -5.37
N GLN A 182 0.03 -10.57 -4.39
CA GLN A 182 0.57 -11.91 -4.33
C GLN A 182 0.99 -12.28 -2.91
N ASP A 183 0.57 -13.47 -2.46
CA ASP A 183 0.98 -14.03 -1.18
C ASP A 183 2.46 -14.42 -1.18
N LEU A 184 3.10 -14.31 0.00
CA LEU A 184 4.51 -14.65 0.17
C LEU A 184 4.78 -16.17 0.20
N GLU A 185 3.80 -16.97 0.56
CA GLU A 185 3.95 -18.42 0.76
C GLU A 185 3.79 -19.25 -0.53
N SER A 186 3.16 -18.70 -1.58
CA SER A 186 2.85 -19.41 -2.83
C SER A 186 4.01 -19.43 -3.85
N TYR A 187 5.24 -19.27 -3.38
CA TYR A 187 6.42 -19.19 -4.24
C TYR A 187 6.92 -20.55 -4.74
N GLY A 188 6.86 -20.72 -6.07
CA GLY A 188 7.80 -21.55 -6.83
C GLY A 188 9.00 -20.72 -7.29
N PRO A 189 10.11 -21.33 -7.72
CA PRO A 189 11.43 -20.72 -7.88
C PRO A 189 11.55 -19.51 -8.84
N ASN A 190 10.49 -19.14 -9.58
CA ASN A 190 10.58 -18.28 -10.77
C ASN A 190 9.78 -16.96 -10.73
N LYS A 191 9.06 -16.60 -9.65
CA LYS A 191 8.07 -15.48 -9.71
C LYS A 191 8.41 -14.16 -8.96
N GLY A 192 9.58 -13.95 -8.34
CA GLY A 192 9.89 -12.70 -7.59
C GLY A 192 9.55 -12.68 -6.08
N GLY A 193 9.09 -11.56 -5.50
CA GLY A 193 8.70 -11.42 -4.09
C GLY A 193 7.29 -10.82 -3.98
N GLY A 194 6.61 -10.96 -2.83
CA GLY A 194 5.20 -10.55 -2.69
C GLY A 194 5.00 -9.03 -2.80
N GLY A 195 3.93 -8.61 -3.47
CA GLY A 195 3.63 -7.20 -3.75
C GLY A 195 2.33 -6.71 -3.10
N THR A 196 2.35 -5.52 -2.52
CA THR A 196 1.16 -4.84 -2.02
C THR A 196 1.09 -3.38 -2.45
N ILE A 197 -0.12 -2.86 -2.63
CA ILE A 197 -0.37 -1.45 -2.94
C ILE A 197 -1.25 -0.86 -1.84
N VAL A 198 -0.85 0.30 -1.33
CA VAL A 198 -1.67 1.07 -0.39
C VAL A 198 -2.68 1.89 -1.20
N VAL A 199 -3.95 1.71 -0.85
CA VAL A 199 -5.10 2.43 -1.42
C VAL A 199 -5.84 3.05 -0.25
N GLN A 200 -5.99 4.37 -0.25
CA GLN A 200 -6.65 5.14 0.81
C GLN A 200 -7.81 5.90 0.20
#